data_AF-A0A3M1EZV7-F1
#
_entry.id   AF-A0A3M1EZV7-F1
#
_cell.length_a   1.000
_cell.length_b   1.000
_cell.length_c   1.000
_cell.angle_alpha   90.00
_cell.angle_beta   90.00
_cell.angle_gamma   90.00
#
_symmetry.space_group_name_H-M   'P 1'
#
loop_
_entity.id
_entity.type
_entity.pdbx_description
1 polymer ?
#
loop_
_entity_poly.entity_id
_entity_poly.type
_entity_poly.pdbx_seq_one_letter_code
_entity_poly.pdbx_strand_id
1 'polypeptide(L)'
;MKDELFTELVESIREGGAILRGEKKPARMFVVNGPDVKSIRMRYNLSQREFASLLGISVKTLQNWEQGRRSPRGPARVLLQVAAKHPDAVWDVVHPILEKERSQEEMSTRPDPA
;
A
#
# COMPACT_ATOMS: atom_id res chain seq x y z
N MET A 1 -27.71 14.17 -35.54
CA MET A 1 -26.55 13.55 -34.85
C MET A 1 -25.94 12.58 -35.86
N LYS A 2 -24.62 12.51 -36.05
CA LYS A 2 -24.04 11.71 -37.13
C LYS A 2 -24.22 10.22 -36.79
N ASP A 3 -24.98 9.48 -37.60
CA ASP A 3 -25.28 8.06 -37.39
C ASP A 3 -24.00 7.21 -37.28
N GLU A 4 -22.93 7.66 -37.92
CA GLU A 4 -21.58 7.12 -37.84
C GLU A 4 -21.03 7.11 -36.40
N LEU A 5 -21.18 8.23 -35.67
CA LEU A 5 -20.69 8.35 -34.29
C LEU A 5 -21.47 7.45 -33.33
N PHE A 6 -22.77 7.31 -33.55
CA PHE A 6 -23.60 6.40 -32.76
C PHE A 6 -23.18 4.94 -32.96
N THR A 7 -22.89 4.58 -34.20
CA THR A 7 -22.44 3.23 -34.57
C THR A 7 -21.09 2.90 -33.92
N GLU A 8 -20.12 3.81 -34.02
CA GLU A 8 -18.80 3.66 -33.40
C GLU A 8 -18.86 3.50 -31.87
N LEU A 9 -19.76 4.24 -31.22
CA LEU A 9 -19.95 4.14 -29.77
C LEU A 9 -20.53 2.79 -29.35
N VAL A 10 -21.53 2.29 -30.08
CA VAL A 10 -22.14 0.98 -29.81
C VAL A 10 -21.12 -0.14 -29.97
N GLU A 11 -20.26 -0.06 -30.99
CA GLU A 11 -19.17 -1.00 -31.20
C GLU A 11 -18.16 -0.97 -30.04
N SER A 12 -17.75 0.22 -29.61
CA SER A 12 -16.83 0.40 -28.49
C SER A 12 -17.36 -0.18 -27.17
N ILE A 13 -18.67 -0.01 -26.89
CA ILE A 13 -19.30 -0.57 -25.68
C ILE A 13 -19.35 -2.10 -25.74
N ARG A 14 -19.71 -2.67 -26.90
CA ARG A 14 -19.75 -4.13 -27.11
C ARG A 14 -18.36 -4.74 -26.94
N GLU A 15 -17.34 -4.09 -27.50
CA GLU A 15 -15.94 -4.46 -27.32
C GLU A 15 -15.54 -4.39 -25.85
N GLY A 16 -15.88 -3.32 -25.14
CA GLY A 16 -15.64 -3.20 -23.70
C GLY A 16 -16.29 -4.34 -22.90
N GLY A 17 -17.54 -4.70 -23.23
CA GLY A 17 -18.24 -5.82 -22.61
C GLY A 17 -17.57 -7.16 -22.86
N ALA A 18 -17.12 -7.42 -24.10
CA ALA A 18 -16.39 -8.63 -24.45
C ALA A 18 -15.02 -8.71 -23.73
N ILE A 19 -14.34 -7.57 -23.57
CA ILE A 19 -13.11 -7.48 -22.78
C ILE A 19 -13.37 -7.82 -21.31
N LEU A 20 -14.43 -7.26 -20.72
CA LEU A 20 -14.79 -7.53 -19.31
C LEU A 20 -15.19 -8.99 -19.07
N ARG A 21 -15.83 -9.66 -20.04
CA ARG A 21 -16.18 -11.08 -19.99
C ARG A 21 -15.03 -12.02 -20.35
N GLY A 22 -13.87 -11.49 -20.75
CA GLY A 22 -12.71 -12.30 -21.16
C GLY A 22 -12.83 -12.92 -22.55
N GLU A 23 -13.85 -12.52 -23.33
CA GLU A 23 -14.09 -12.99 -24.70
C GLU A 23 -13.17 -12.28 -25.72
N LYS A 24 -12.64 -11.10 -25.36
CA LYS A 24 -11.73 -10.30 -26.22
C LYS A 24 -10.57 -9.73 -25.40
N LYS A 25 -9.37 -9.68 -25.98
CA LYS A 25 -8.20 -9.05 -25.34
C LYS A 25 -8.22 -7.53 -25.56
N PRO A 26 -7.89 -6.72 -24.54
CA PRO A 26 -7.79 -5.27 -24.70
C PRO A 26 -6.60 -4.91 -25.61
N ALA A 27 -6.78 -3.90 -26.48
CA ALA A 27 -5.73 -3.42 -27.38
C ALA A 27 -4.50 -2.86 -26.65
N ARG A 28 -4.70 -2.29 -25.45
CA ARG A 28 -3.66 -1.83 -24.54
C ARG A 28 -4.13 -1.91 -23.09
N MET A 29 -3.23 -2.26 -22.18
CA MET A 29 -3.49 -2.25 -20.75
C MET A 29 -2.37 -1.47 -20.05
N PHE A 30 -2.73 -0.39 -19.35
CA PHE A 30 -1.82 0.33 -18.48
C PHE A 30 -2.16 -0.03 -17.04
N VAL A 31 -1.36 -0.90 -16.43
CA VAL A 31 -1.47 -1.17 -14.99
C VAL A 31 -0.62 -0.14 -14.27
N VAL A 32 -1.24 0.90 -13.74
CA VAL A 32 -0.57 1.83 -12.82
C VAL A 32 -0.51 1.13 -11.47
N ASN A 33 0.58 0.40 -11.24
CA ASN A 33 0.83 -0.21 -9.94
C ASN A 33 1.07 0.91 -8.92
N GLY A 34 0.25 0.94 -7.86
CA GLY A 34 0.65 1.60 -6.61
C GLY A 34 1.96 0.99 -6.09
N PRO A 35 2.65 1.62 -5.13
CA PRO A 35 3.82 1.00 -4.52
C PRO A 35 3.44 -0.41 -4.03
N ASP A 36 4.23 -1.42 -4.40
CA ASP A 36 4.05 -2.79 -3.93
C ASP A 36 4.38 -2.84 -2.43
N VAL A 37 3.37 -2.58 -1.62
CA VAL A 37 3.51 -2.41 -0.17
C VAL A 37 4.06 -3.68 0.47
N LYS A 38 3.66 -4.85 -0.04
CA LYS A 38 4.11 -6.15 0.47
C LYS A 38 5.61 -6.34 0.20
N SER A 39 6.05 -6.06 -1.03
CA SER A 39 7.48 -6.13 -1.37
C SER A 39 8.32 -5.11 -0.60
N ILE A 40 7.80 -3.90 -0.38
CA ILE A 40 8.48 -2.92 0.47
C ILE A 40 8.65 -3.49 1.88
N ARG A 41 7.58 -3.97 2.52
CA ARG A 41 7.67 -4.58 3.86
C ARG A 41 8.65 -5.74 3.92
N MET A 42 8.60 -6.64 2.95
CA MET A 42 9.47 -7.83 2.94
C MET A 42 10.96 -7.46 2.87
N ARG A 43 11.32 -6.35 2.21
CA ARG A 43 12.71 -5.84 2.23
C ARG A 43 13.17 -5.35 3.59
N TYR A 44 12.25 -4.94 4.46
CA TYR A 44 12.54 -4.59 5.85
C TYR A 44 12.59 -5.83 6.76
N ASN A 45 12.26 -7.02 6.24
CA ASN A 45 12.19 -8.27 6.99
C ASN A 45 11.24 -8.20 8.21
N LEU A 46 10.18 -7.40 8.08
CA LEU A 46 9.18 -7.17 9.14
C LEU A 46 7.87 -7.92 8.90
N SER A 47 7.23 -8.31 10.00
CA SER A 47 5.84 -8.76 10.00
C SER A 47 4.87 -7.62 9.63
N GLN A 48 3.63 -7.95 9.28
CA GLN A 48 2.59 -6.95 9.02
C GLN A 48 2.34 -6.04 10.24
N ARG A 49 2.47 -6.57 11.46
CA ARG A 49 2.27 -5.79 12.68
C ARG A 49 3.38 -4.76 12.85
N GLU A 50 4.63 -5.20 12.77
CA GLU A 50 5.79 -4.31 12.95
C GLU A 50 5.85 -3.23 11.87
N PHE A 51 5.59 -3.59 10.61
CA PHE A 51 5.60 -2.61 9.53
C PHE A 51 4.43 -1.63 9.60
N ALA A 52 3.26 -2.07 10.08
CA ALA A 52 2.14 -1.18 10.33
C ALA A 52 2.46 -0.18 11.46
N SER A 53 3.10 -0.65 12.54
CA SER A 53 3.59 0.21 13.62
C SER A 53 4.63 1.21 13.12
N LEU A 54 5.60 0.78 12.31
CA LEU A 54 6.62 1.63 11.70
C LEU A 54 6.01 2.76 10.86
N LEU A 55 4.93 2.48 10.14
CA LEU A 55 4.22 3.48 9.33
C LEU A 55 3.15 4.27 10.11
N GLY A 56 2.91 3.95 11.39
CA GLY A 56 1.87 4.59 12.21
C GLY A 56 0.44 4.33 11.71
N ILE A 57 0.17 3.14 11.15
CA ILE A 57 -1.15 2.77 10.62
C ILE A 57 -1.66 1.47 11.25
N SER A 58 -2.96 1.20 11.12
CA SER A 58 -3.52 -0.08 11.56
C SER A 58 -3.06 -1.24 10.68
N VAL A 59 -2.90 -2.44 11.26
CA VAL A 59 -2.62 -3.68 10.51
C VAL A 59 -3.68 -3.93 9.43
N LYS A 60 -4.95 -3.59 9.72
CA LYS A 60 -6.05 -3.72 8.76
C LYS A 60 -5.88 -2.80 7.56
N THR A 61 -5.36 -1.58 7.76
CA THR A 61 -5.01 -0.65 6.67
C THR A 61 -3.92 -1.25 5.80
N LEU A 62 -2.84 -1.76 6.40
CA LEU A 62 -1.75 -2.40 5.68
C LEU A 62 -2.24 -3.61 4.87
N GLN A 63 -3.05 -4.48 5.46
CA GLN A 63 -3.64 -5.65 4.78
C GLN A 63 -4.51 -5.25 3.59
N ASN A 64 -5.34 -4.21 3.73
CA ASN A 64 -6.15 -3.71 2.61
C ASN A 64 -5.29 -3.21 1.46
N TRP A 65 -4.12 -2.63 1.74
CA TRP A 65 -3.16 -2.22 0.71
C TRP A 65 -2.42 -3.39 0.08
N GLU A 66 -1.88 -4.32 0.88
CA GLU A 66 -1.18 -5.50 0.37
C GLU A 66 -2.08 -6.44 -0.44
N GLN A 67 -3.37 -6.48 -0.12
CA GLN A 67 -4.38 -7.26 -0.86
C GLN A 67 -4.99 -6.50 -2.05
N GLY A 68 -4.61 -5.24 -2.28
CA GLY A 68 -5.16 -4.41 -3.37
C GLY A 68 -6.62 -3.98 -3.20
N ARG A 69 -7.25 -4.24 -2.04
CA ARG A 69 -8.64 -3.79 -1.75
C ARG A 69 -8.74 -2.27 -1.67
N ARG A 70 -7.66 -1.62 -1.25
CA ARG A 70 -7.49 -0.15 -1.21
C ARG A 70 -6.07 0.17 -1.67
N SER A 71 -5.82 1.42 -2.04
CA SER A 71 -4.48 1.90 -2.39
C SER A 71 -4.05 3.01 -1.45
N PRO A 72 -2.76 3.08 -1.08
CA PRO A 72 -2.22 4.23 -0.36
C PRO A 72 -2.35 5.51 -1.21
N ARG A 73 -2.71 6.62 -0.57
CA ARG A 73 -2.91 7.93 -1.21
C ARG A 73 -2.18 9.03 -0.46
N GLY A 74 -1.96 10.15 -1.13
CA GLY A 74 -1.39 11.35 -0.51
C GLY A 74 -0.04 11.07 0.18
N PRO A 75 0.16 11.54 1.42
CA PRO A 75 1.41 11.37 2.15
C PRO A 75 1.86 9.91 2.30
N ALA A 76 0.92 8.97 2.51
CA ALA A 76 1.26 7.55 2.68
C ALA A 76 1.92 6.96 1.42
N ARG A 77 1.51 7.39 0.22
CA ARG A 77 2.13 6.96 -1.04
C ARG A 77 3.57 7.47 -1.14
N VAL A 78 3.80 8.72 -0.75
CA VAL A 78 5.13 9.34 -0.75
C VAL A 78 6.03 8.66 0.28
N LEU A 79 5.55 8.46 1.50
CA LEU A 79 6.29 7.77 2.56
C LEU A 79 6.68 6.35 2.14
N LEU A 80 5.77 5.59 1.53
CA LEU A 80 6.09 4.25 1.00
C LEU A 80 7.14 4.29 -0.11
N GLN A 81 7.16 5.34 -0.95
CA GLN A 81 8.21 5.52 -1.95
C GLN A 81 9.57 5.87 -1.33
N VAL A 82 9.57 6.72 -0.30
CA VAL A 82 10.79 7.02 0.48
C VAL A 82 11.29 5.76 1.15
N ALA A 83 10.43 5.03 1.87
CA ALA A 83 10.74 3.75 2.49
C ALA A 83 11.27 2.72 1.48
N ALA A 84 10.79 2.77 0.24
CA ALA A 84 11.23 1.87 -0.82
C ALA A 84 12.62 2.18 -1.39
N LYS A 85 13.03 3.46 -1.36
CA LYS A 85 14.28 3.96 -1.98
C LYS A 85 15.39 4.24 -0.96
N HIS A 86 15.02 4.65 0.25
CA HIS A 86 15.91 5.12 1.31
C HIS A 86 15.49 4.50 2.65
N PRO A 87 15.74 3.19 2.85
CA PRO A 87 15.31 2.51 4.07
C PRO A 87 15.98 3.04 5.34
N ASP A 88 17.26 3.41 5.26
CA ASP A 88 18.02 3.94 6.40
C ASP A 88 17.39 5.22 6.96
N ALA A 89 16.93 6.12 6.08
CA ALA A 89 16.25 7.35 6.50
C ALA A 89 14.95 7.09 7.29
N VAL A 90 14.29 5.96 7.07
CA VAL A 90 13.11 5.57 7.86
C VAL A 90 13.54 5.02 9.21
N TRP A 91 14.59 4.21 9.24
CA TRP A 91 15.14 3.65 10.48
C TRP A 91 15.69 4.74 11.41
N ASP A 92 16.40 5.72 10.87
CA ASP A 92 16.94 6.85 11.64
C ASP A 92 15.85 7.61 12.40
N VAL A 93 14.64 7.69 11.84
CA VAL A 93 13.50 8.37 12.45
C VAL A 93 12.77 7.50 13.47
N VAL A 94 12.63 6.19 13.19
CA VAL A 94 11.78 5.28 13.98
C VAL A 94 12.54 4.61 15.12
N HIS A 95 13.81 4.25 14.94
CA HIS A 95 14.62 3.56 15.96
C HIS A 95 14.70 4.34 17.30
N PRO A 96 14.91 5.67 17.31
CA PRO A 96 14.95 6.43 18.56
C PRO A 96 13.62 6.45 19.32
N ILE A 97 12.49 6.26 18.63
CA ILE A 97 11.14 6.24 19.23
C ILE A 97 10.90 4.89 19.91
N LEU A 98 11.23 3.80 19.22
CA LEU A 98 11.02 2.43 19.73
C LEU A 98 11.88 2.10 20.96
N GLU A 99 13.10 2.62 21.03
CA GLU A 99 13.94 2.47 22.24
C GLU A 99 13.37 3.23 23.44
N LYS A 100 12.78 4.40 23.20
CA LYS A 100 12.18 5.24 24.24
C LYS A 100 10.91 4.59 24.80
N GLU A 101 10.07 4.01 23.94
CA GLU A 101 8.86 3.28 24.34
C GLU A 101 9.19 2.02 25.14
N ARG A 102 10.16 1.21 24.67
CA ARG A 102 10.61 0.00 25.38
C ARG A 102 11.17 0.32 26.77
N SER A 103 11.95 1.39 26.87
CA SER A 103 12.50 1.87 28.15
C SER A 103 11.41 2.34 29.12
N GLN A 104 10.28 2.88 28.62
CA GLN A 104 9.16 3.30 29.46
C GLN A 104 8.29 2.13 29.93
N GLU A 105 8.05 1.12 29.08
CA GLU A 105 7.34 -0.10 29.47
C GLU A 105 8.12 -0.93 30.51
N GLU A 106 9.43 -1.06 30.34
CA GLU A 106 10.31 -1.74 31.31
C GLU A 106 10.37 -1.02 32.67
N MET A 107 10.24 0.31 32.68
CA MET A 107 10.17 1.10 33.91
C MET A 107 8.80 1.00 34.59
N SER A 108 7.71 0.89 33.81
CA SER A 108 6.34 0.76 34.32
C SER A 108 5.98 -0.64 34.82
N THR A 109 6.74 -1.67 34.43
CA THR A 109 6.49 -3.08 34.79
C THR A 109 7.37 -3.57 35.93
N ARG A 110 8.29 -2.75 36.45
CA ARG A 110 9.04 -3.06 37.67
C ARG A 110 8.09 -3.09 38.87
N PRO A 111 7.98 -4.21 39.60
CA PRO A 111 7.20 -4.25 40.82
C PRO A 111 7.84 -3.32 41.87
N ASP A 112 6.99 -2.60 42.60
CA ASP A 112 7.38 -1.74 43.70
C ASP A 112 8.15 -2.57 44.75
N PRO A 113 9.41 -2.24 45.08
CA PRO A 113 10.16 -3.00 46.07
C PRO A 113 9.51 -2.82 47.43
N ALA A 114 8.98 -3.92 47.97
CA ALA A 114 8.43 -4.01 49.32
C ALA A 114 9.49 -3.76 50.40
#